data_AF-A0A1S8JS89-F1
#
_entry.id   AF-A0A1S8JS89-F1
#
_cell.length_a   1.000
_cell.length_b   1.000
_cell.length_c   1.000
_cell.angle_alpha   90.00
_cell.angle_beta   90.00
_cell.angle_gamma   90.00
#
_symmetry.space_group_name_H-M   'P 1'
#
loop_
_entity.id
_entity.type
_entity.pdbx_description
1 polymer ?
#
loop_
_entity_poly.entity_id
_entity_poly.type
_entity_poly.pdbx_seq_one_letter_code
_entity_poly.pdbx_strand_id
1 'polypeptide(L)'
;MVHTYSLIHDDLPAMDNDDLRRGKPTNHKVFGEALAILAGDGLLTGAFQLISMAHLGNSPKLLLLQQLAVCAGSQGMVAGQAADIEGESKKLSLEELAFI
;
A
#
# COMPACT_ATOMS: atom_id res chain seq x y z
N MET A 1 7.84 4.83 -2.21
CA MET A 1 6.55 5.55 -2.20
C MET A 1 5.39 4.56 -2.09
N VAL A 2 5.19 3.66 -3.05
CA VAL A 2 4.15 2.58 -2.98
C VAL A 2 4.17 1.83 -1.64
N HIS A 3 5.29 1.17 -1.34
CA HIS A 3 5.41 0.43 -0.07
C HIS A 3 5.21 1.31 1.19
N THR A 4 5.49 2.60 1.12
CA THR A 4 5.32 3.48 2.29
C THR A 4 3.85 3.87 2.49
N TYR A 5 3.10 4.12 1.42
CA TYR A 5 1.67 4.42 1.57
C TYR A 5 0.92 3.21 2.09
N SER A 6 1.24 2.00 1.60
CA SER A 6 0.53 0.79 2.00
C SER A 6 0.65 0.57 3.49
N LEU A 7 1.85 0.76 4.06
CA LEU A 7 2.09 0.66 5.50
C LEU A 7 1.38 1.77 6.30
N ILE A 8 1.30 2.99 5.77
CA ILE A 8 0.58 4.09 6.45
C ILE A 8 -0.92 3.77 6.53
N HIS A 9 -1.47 3.16 5.48
CA HIS A 9 -2.88 2.75 5.45
C HIS A 9 -3.11 1.49 6.30
N ASP A 10 -2.22 0.48 6.26
CA ASP A 10 -2.25 -0.68 7.18
C ASP A 10 -2.32 -0.25 8.64
N ASP A 11 -1.56 0.78 9.02
CA ASP A 11 -1.51 1.22 10.42
C ASP A 11 -2.83 1.88 10.88
N LEU A 12 -3.81 2.13 10.00
CA LEU A 12 -5.05 2.83 10.37
C LEU A 12 -5.93 1.98 11.31
N PRO A 13 -6.79 2.62 12.13
CA PRO A 13 -7.70 1.90 13.03
C PRO A 13 -8.67 0.93 12.36
N ALA A 14 -8.98 1.15 11.07
CA ALA A 14 -9.86 0.28 10.28
C ALA A 14 -9.12 -0.92 9.66
N MET A 15 -7.81 -1.02 9.86
CA MET A 15 -6.90 -2.05 9.36
C MET A 15 -6.21 -2.67 10.58
N ASP A 16 -4.88 -2.63 10.69
CA ASP A 16 -4.13 -3.27 11.79
C ASP A 16 -4.22 -2.48 13.12
N ASN A 17 -4.60 -1.20 13.05
CA ASN A 17 -4.66 -0.28 14.20
C ASN A 17 -3.33 -0.20 14.98
N ASP A 18 -2.20 -0.20 14.26
CA ASP A 18 -0.88 -0.17 14.85
C ASP A 18 -0.52 1.21 15.43
N ASP A 19 -0.16 1.24 16.72
CA ASP A 19 0.31 2.45 17.40
C ASP A 19 1.75 2.83 17.02
N LEU A 20 2.57 1.84 16.64
CA LEU A 20 4.00 2.01 16.38
C LEU A 20 4.44 1.31 15.10
N ARG A 21 5.25 1.99 14.29
CA ARG A 21 5.99 1.40 13.17
C ARG A 21 7.47 1.72 13.28
N ARG A 22 8.30 0.68 13.26
CA ARG A 22 9.77 0.79 13.42
C ARG A 22 10.18 1.56 14.70
N GLY A 23 9.45 1.30 15.79
CA GLY A 23 9.70 1.91 17.10
C GLY A 23 9.28 3.39 17.23
N LYS A 24 8.52 3.93 16.27
CA LYS A 24 8.01 5.30 16.29
C LYS A 24 6.50 5.33 16.15
N PRO A 25 5.80 6.34 16.71
CA PRO A 25 4.36 6.52 16.51
C PRO A 25 3.99 6.54 15.03
N THR A 26 2.94 5.82 14.66
CA THR A 26 2.41 5.77 13.29
C THR A 26 1.77 7.11 12.91
N ASN A 27 1.57 7.32 11.61
CA ASN A 27 1.11 8.62 11.10
C ASN A 27 -0.23 9.05 11.70
N HIS A 28 -1.18 8.12 11.88
CA HIS A 28 -2.49 8.44 12.43
C HIS A 28 -2.42 8.79 13.91
N LYS A 29 -1.44 8.26 14.66
CA LYS A 29 -1.19 8.62 16.07
C LYS A 29 -0.62 10.02 16.22
N VAL A 30 0.20 10.47 15.27
CA VAL A 30 0.84 11.80 15.33
C VAL A 30 -0.04 12.88 14.72
N PHE A 31 -0.69 12.60 13.60
CA PHE A 31 -1.36 13.61 12.76
C PHE A 31 -2.87 13.39 12.62
N GLY A 32 -3.42 12.32 13.20
CA GLY A 32 -4.82 11.93 13.02
C GLY A 32 -5.06 11.14 11.73
N GLU A 33 -6.18 10.41 11.71
CA GLU A 33 -6.55 9.48 10.62
C GLU A 33 -6.68 10.20 9.28
N ALA A 34 -7.37 11.35 9.22
CA ALA A 34 -7.61 12.06 7.98
C ALA A 34 -6.31 12.47 7.27
N LEU A 35 -5.31 12.94 8.02
CA LEU A 35 -4.00 13.30 7.44
C LEU A 35 -3.18 12.06 7.08
N ALA A 36 -3.29 10.97 7.84
CA ALA A 36 -2.63 9.71 7.49
C ALA A 36 -3.18 9.12 6.18
N ILE A 37 -4.51 9.14 6.00
CA ILE A 37 -5.18 8.71 4.76
C ILE A 37 -4.65 9.54 3.57
N LEU A 38 -4.72 10.88 3.68
CA LEU A 38 -4.28 11.78 2.62
C LEU A 38 -2.77 11.69 2.32
N ALA A 39 -1.95 11.41 3.35
CA ALA A 39 -0.53 11.16 3.15
C ALA A 39 -0.29 9.89 2.33
N GLY A 40 -1.06 8.83 2.59
CA GLY A 40 -1.01 7.62 1.79
C GLY A 40 -1.44 7.86 0.33
N ASP A 41 -2.58 8.52 0.12
CA ASP A 41 -3.10 8.87 -1.22
C ASP A 41 -2.09 9.70 -2.03
N GLY A 42 -1.44 10.66 -1.35
CA GLY A 42 -0.40 11.50 -1.93
C GLY A 42 0.85 10.70 -2.31
N LEU A 43 1.29 9.76 -1.46
CA LEU A 43 2.44 8.90 -1.75
C LEU A 43 2.17 7.91 -2.88
N LEU A 44 0.98 7.31 -2.94
CA LEU A 44 0.56 6.46 -4.04
C LEU A 44 0.60 7.23 -5.36
N THR A 45 -0.08 8.38 -5.42
CA THR A 45 -0.14 9.23 -6.62
C THR A 45 1.26 9.75 -7.02
N GLY A 46 2.04 10.18 -6.03
CA GLY A 46 3.40 10.67 -6.24
C GLY A 46 4.35 9.60 -6.79
N ALA A 47 4.12 8.31 -6.52
CA ALA A 47 4.90 7.24 -7.11
C ALA A 47 4.77 7.20 -8.64
N PHE A 48 3.56 7.35 -9.17
CA PHE A 48 3.32 7.41 -10.63
C PHE A 48 3.89 8.69 -11.23
N GLN A 49 3.75 9.82 -10.54
CA GLN A 49 4.36 11.08 -10.96
C GLN A 49 5.88 10.98 -11.08
N LEU A 50 6.54 10.32 -10.12
CA LEU A 50 7.99 10.15 -10.15
C LEU A 50 8.46 9.37 -11.38
N ILE A 51 7.76 8.29 -11.73
CA ILE A 51 8.07 7.51 -12.94
C ILE A 51 7.78 8.32 -14.20
N SER A 52 6.66 9.05 -14.25
CA SER A 52 6.28 9.84 -15.42
C SER A 52 7.29 10.95 -15.73
N MET A 53 7.94 11.50 -14.70
CA MET A 53 8.98 12.53 -14.80
C MET A 53 10.40 11.98 -15.00
N ALA A 54 10.61 10.67 -14.91
CA ALA A 54 11.94 10.07 -15.07
C ALA A 54 12.54 10.34 -16.46
N HIS A 55 13.85 10.56 -16.50
CA HIS A 55 14.63 10.74 -17.74
C HIS A 55 14.87 9.40 -18.45
N LEU A 56 13.79 8.78 -18.91
CA LEU A 56 13.76 7.52 -19.64
C LEU A 56 13.01 7.72 -20.96
N GLY A 57 13.29 6.85 -21.94
CA GLY A 57 12.49 6.76 -23.15
C GLY A 57 11.02 6.44 -22.86
N ASN A 58 10.12 6.80 -23.77
CA ASN A 58 8.68 6.63 -23.57
C ASN A 58 8.27 5.16 -23.33
N SER A 59 8.84 4.22 -24.09
CA SER A 59 8.52 2.80 -23.97
C SER A 59 8.85 2.20 -22.59
N PRO A 60 10.09 2.30 -22.06
CA PRO A 60 10.39 1.78 -20.72
C PRO A 60 9.62 2.52 -19.62
N LYS A 61 9.36 3.83 -19.78
CA LYS A 61 8.53 4.58 -18.85
C LYS A 61 7.09 4.05 -18.76
N LEU A 62 6.45 3.82 -19.92
CA LEU A 62 5.10 3.25 -19.97
C LEU A 62 5.07 1.84 -19.38
N LEU A 63 6.06 1.01 -19.69
CA LEU A 63 6.17 -0.33 -19.12
C LEU A 63 6.25 -0.28 -17.58
N LEU A 64 7.09 0.60 -17.02
CA LEU A 64 7.22 0.76 -15.57
C LEU A 64 5.92 1.23 -14.91
N LEU A 65 5.22 2.20 -15.51
CA LEU A 65 3.92 2.66 -15.02
C LEU A 65 2.88 1.53 -15.03
N GLN A 66 2.83 0.74 -16.11
CA GLN A 66 1.91 -0.38 -16.23
C GLN A 66 2.21 -1.47 -15.20
N GLN A 67 3.48 -1.86 -15.05
CA GLN A 67 3.88 -2.87 -14.08
C GLN A 67 3.58 -2.41 -12.64
N LEU A 68 3.88 -1.15 -12.31
CA LEU A 68 3.58 -0.61 -11.00
C LEU A 68 2.06 -0.61 -10.73
N ALA A 69 1.25 -0.19 -11.70
CA ALA A 69 -0.21 -0.17 -11.56
C ALA A 69 -0.80 -1.57 -11.34
N VAL A 70 -0.31 -2.58 -12.07
CA VAL A 70 -0.77 -3.96 -11.92
C VAL A 70 -0.35 -4.54 -10.57
N CYS A 71 0.93 -4.43 -10.21
CA CYS A 71 1.45 -5.03 -8.99
C CYS A 71 0.94 -4.35 -7.71
N ALA A 72 0.75 -3.03 -7.72
CA ALA A 72 0.29 -2.27 -6.56
C ALA A 72 -1.23 -2.12 -6.48
N GLY A 73 -1.96 -2.48 -7.53
CA GLY A 73 -3.41 -2.31 -7.63
C GLY A 73 -4.20 -3.53 -7.19
N SER A 74 -5.45 -3.58 -7.65
CA SER A 74 -6.45 -4.61 -7.28
C SER A 74 -6.17 -6.02 -7.81
N GLN A 75 -5.11 -6.22 -8.59
CA GLN A 75 -4.69 -7.55 -9.06
C GLN A 75 -3.40 -8.03 -8.35
N GLY A 76 -2.85 -7.22 -7.45
CA GLY A 76 -1.65 -7.53 -6.69
C GLY A 76 -1.82 -7.14 -5.24
N MET A 77 -1.03 -6.19 -4.77
CA MET A 77 -0.94 -5.80 -3.36
C MET A 77 -2.29 -5.53 -2.69
N VAL A 78 -3.20 -4.78 -3.34
CA VAL A 78 -4.51 -4.46 -2.74
C VAL A 78 -5.40 -5.70 -2.63
N ALA A 79 -5.30 -6.65 -3.56
CA ALA A 79 -6.03 -7.92 -3.44
C ALA A 79 -5.50 -8.75 -2.27
N GLY A 80 -4.17 -8.80 -2.09
CA GLY A 80 -3.54 -9.46 -0.94
C GLY A 80 -4.00 -8.84 0.38
N GLN A 81 -3.94 -7.51 0.51
CA GLN A 81 -4.41 -6.81 1.72
C GLN A 81 -5.90 -7.05 1.99
N ALA A 82 -6.75 -7.03 0.96
CA ALA A 82 -8.17 -7.33 1.12
C ALA A 82 -8.39 -8.78 1.59
N ALA A 83 -7.65 -9.74 1.03
CA ALA A 83 -7.71 -11.14 1.43
C ALA A 83 -7.22 -11.36 2.87
N ASP A 84 -6.20 -10.60 3.31
CA ASP A 84 -5.67 -10.65 4.66
C ASP A 84 -6.71 -10.19 5.69
N ILE A 85 -7.36 -9.03 5.45
CA ILE A 85 -8.45 -8.50 6.30
C ILE A 85 -9.60 -9.52 6.38
N GLU A 86 -10.00 -10.11 5.25
CA GLU A 86 -11.05 -11.14 5.25
C GLU A 86 -10.62 -12.44 5.95
N GLY A 87 -9.31 -12.67 6.09
CA GLY A 87 -8.66 -13.83 6.67
C GLY A 87 -8.46 -13.75 8.18
N GLU A 88 -8.32 -12.55 8.77
CA GLU A 88 -7.99 -12.35 10.20
C GLU A 88 -8.88 -13.13 11.18
N SER A 89 -10.17 -13.29 10.83
CA SER A 89 -11.16 -13.99 11.66
C SER A 89 -11.41 -15.45 11.24
N LYS A 90 -10.61 -16.00 10.34
CA LYS A 90 -10.81 -17.35 9.75
C LYS A 90 -9.62 -18.26 10.04
N LYS A 91 -9.87 -19.58 10.04
CA LYS A 91 -8.80 -20.59 9.94
C LYS A 91 -8.55 -20.86 8.47
N LEU A 92 -7.40 -20.40 8.00
CA LEU A 92 -6.97 -20.57 6.61
C LEU A 92 -6.22 -21.88 6.43
N SER A 93 -6.43 -22.53 5.29
CA SER A 93 -5.54 -23.57 4.77
C SER A 93 -4.18 -22.98 4.37
N LEU A 94 -3.17 -23.83 4.21
CA LEU A 94 -1.85 -23.38 3.73
C LEU A 94 -1.93 -22.75 2.33
N GLU A 95 -2.85 -23.23 1.49
CA GLU A 95 -3.06 -22.73 0.13
C GLU A 95 -3.68 -21.32 0.14
N GLU A 96 -4.67 -21.08 1.00
CA GLU A 96 -5.24 -19.74 1.20
C GLU A 96 -4.22 -18.78 1.81
N LEU A 97 -3.42 -19.25 2.78
CA LEU A 97 -2.36 -18.44 3.37
C LEU A 97 -1.23 -18.11 2.38
N ALA A 98 -0.95 -18.99 1.41
CA ALA A 98 0.07 -18.75 0.39
C ALA A 98 -0.40 -17.79 -0.72
N PHE A 99 -1.70 -17.57 -0.82
CA PHE A 99 -2.30 -16.60 -1.73
C PHE A 99 -2.28 -15.17 -1.17
N ILE A 100 -2.33 -15.05 0.16
CA ILE A 100 -2.16 -13.79 0.90
C ILE A 100 -0.69 -13.38 0.89
#